data_AF-A0A7T1MHJ6-F1
#
_entry.id   AF-A0A7T1MHJ6-F1
#
_cell.length_a   1.000
_cell.length_b   1.000
_cell.length_c   1.000
_cell.angle_alpha   90.00
_cell.angle_beta   90.00
_cell.angle_gamma   90.00
#
_symmetry.space_group_name_H-M   'P 1'
#
loop_
_entity.id
_entity.type
_entity.pdbx_description
1 polymer ?
#
loop_
_entity_poly.entity_id
_entity_poly.type
_entity_poly.pdbx_seq_one_letter_code
_entity_poly.pdbx_strand_id
1 'polypeptide(L)' 'MVITSAFESPLITVVIPTYNGGDWLLESIASCLKQQAMSLEMIVVDNGSSDDAPDRVAADSPRM' A
#
# COMPACT_ATOMS: atom_id res chain seq x y z
N MET A 1 14.70 7.86 36.03
CA MET A 1 15.14 8.11 34.64
C MET A 1 14.04 7.58 33.74
N VAL A 2 13.23 8.48 33.17
CA VAL A 2 12.15 8.11 32.24
C VAL A 2 12.64 8.50 30.86
N ILE A 3 12.82 7.53 29.98
CA ILE A 3 13.10 7.77 28.56
C ILE A 3 11.80 7.44 27.84
N THR A 4 10.94 8.43 27.64
CA THR A 4 9.80 8.31 26.71
C THR A 4 10.16 9.12 25.48
N SER A 5 10.78 8.47 24.51
CA SER A 5 10.79 8.99 23.16
C SER A 5 9.48 8.57 22.51
N ALA A 6 8.54 9.51 22.39
CA ALA A 6 7.42 9.35 21.48
C ALA A 6 7.94 9.63 20.07
N PHE A 7 8.52 8.62 19.42
CA PHE A 7 8.68 8.64 17.97
C PHE A 7 7.29 8.45 17.38
N GLU A 8 6.60 9.56 17.15
CA GLU A 8 5.36 9.55 16.39
C GLU A 8 5.71 9.05 14.98
N SER A 9 5.18 7.88 14.62
CA SER A 9 5.49 7.25 13.34
C SER A 9 5.04 8.18 12.21
N PRO A 10 5.91 8.54 11.26
CA PRO A 10 5.50 9.40 10.15
C PRO A 10 4.37 8.70 9.37
N LEU A 11 3.35 9.48 8.98
CA LEU A 11 2.38 9.04 8.01
C LEU A 11 2.99 9.17 6.61
N ILE A 12 3.05 8.06 5.88
CA ILE A 12 3.56 8.00 4.52
C ILE A 12 2.42 7.58 3.59
N THR A 13 2.10 8.44 2.63
CA THR A 13 1.16 8.12 1.55
C THR A 13 1.92 7.54 0.36
N VAL A 14 1.56 6.32 -0.05
CA VAL A 14 2.07 5.65 -1.25
C VAL A 14 1.00 5.69 -2.33
N VAL A 15 1.32 6.33 -3.45
CA VAL A 15 0.45 6.36 -4.64
C VAL A 15 1.00 5.37 -5.67
N ILE A 16 0.20 4.39 -6.06
CA ILE A 16 0.57 3.35 -7.03
C ILE A 16 -0.30 3.50 -8.28
N PRO A 17 0.16 4.19 -9.32
CA PRO A 17 -0.49 4.14 -10.62
C PRO A 17 -0.28 2.77 -11.25
N THR A 18 -1.33 2.19 -11.82
CA THR A 18 -1.27 0.88 -12.48
C THR A 18 -2.05 0.88 -13.80
N TYR A 19 -1.57 0.07 -14.75
CA TYR A 19 -2.24 -0.25 -16.01
C TYR A 19 -1.81 -1.65 -16.46
N ASN A 20 -2.75 -2.59 -16.48
CA ASN A 20 -2.52 -4.00 -16.81
C ASN A 20 -1.36 -4.64 -16.00
N GLY A 21 -1.30 -4.30 -14.70
CA GLY A 21 -0.17 -4.61 -13.82
C GLY A 21 -0.52 -5.54 -12.65
N GLY A 22 -1.59 -6.32 -12.72
CA GLY A 22 -2.14 -7.05 -11.56
C GLY A 22 -1.13 -7.85 -10.73
N ASP A 23 -0.21 -8.57 -11.37
CA ASP A 23 0.81 -9.38 -10.67
C ASP A 23 1.80 -8.52 -9.88
N TRP A 24 2.34 -7.50 -10.53
CA TRP A 24 3.31 -6.57 -9.93
C TRP A 24 2.67 -5.69 -8.86
N LEU A 25 1.37 -5.39 -9.01
CA LEU A 25 0.62 -4.57 -8.07
C LEU A 25 0.53 -5.26 -6.71
N LEU A 26 0.19 -6.56 -6.67
CA LEU A 26 0.13 -7.31 -5.40
C LEU A 26 1.51 -7.43 -4.75
N GLU A 27 2.56 -7.66 -5.53
CA GLU A 27 3.93 -7.70 -5.00
C GLU A 27 4.38 -6.35 -4.44
N SER A 28 4.02 -5.26 -5.11
CA SER A 28 4.32 -3.89 -4.66
C SER A 28 3.59 -3.55 -3.36
N ILE A 29 2.31 -3.92 -3.28
CA ILE A 29 1.50 -3.78 -2.07
C ILE A 29 2.12 -4.58 -0.91
N ALA A 30 2.40 -5.86 -1.13
CA ALA A 30 2.99 -6.73 -0.12
C ALA A 30 4.39 -6.26 0.30
N SER A 31 5.13 -5.63 -0.61
CA SER A 31 6.39 -4.97 -0.31
C SER A 31 6.15 -3.78 0.61
N CYS A 32 5.22 -2.86 0.30
CA CYS A 32 4.85 -1.70 1.13
C CYS A 32 4.39 -2.08 2.54
N LEU A 33 3.56 -3.12 2.67
CA LEU A 33 2.99 -3.56 3.96
C LEU A 33 4.01 -4.20 4.92
N LYS A 34 5.21 -4.58 4.45
CA LYS A 34 6.26 -5.15 5.31
C LYS A 34 7.03 -4.08 6.10
N GLN A 35 6.70 -2.81 5.91
CA GLN A 35 7.48 -1.70 6.43
C GLN A 35 7.19 -1.52 7.92
N GLN A 36 8.20 -1.14 8.69
CA GLN A 36 8.11 -0.95 10.13
C GLN A 36 8.31 0.52 10.51
N ALA A 37 7.81 0.90 11.69
CA ALA A 37 7.96 2.23 12.29
C ALA A 37 7.39 3.40 11.45
N MET A 38 6.39 3.14 10.61
CA MET A 38 5.63 4.15 9.87
C MET A 38 4.13 3.81 9.89
N SER A 39 3.29 4.83 9.78
CA SER A 39 1.89 4.67 9.41
C SER A 39 1.79 4.78 7.89
N LEU A 40 1.06 3.89 7.24
CA LEU A 40 0.97 3.86 5.78
C LEU A 40 -0.46 4.20 5.33
N GLU A 41 -0.58 5.09 4.36
CA GLU A 41 -1.80 5.29 3.57
C GLU A 41 -1.47 4.85 2.14
N MET A 42 -2.35 4.11 1.48
CA MET A 42 -2.12 3.65 0.12
C MET A 42 -3.28 4.04 -0.80
N ILE A 43 -2.93 4.60 -1.96
CA ILE A 43 -3.86 4.98 -3.01
C ILE A 43 -3.43 4.28 -4.30
N VAL A 44 -4.23 3.32 -4.75
CA VAL A 44 -4.03 2.69 -6.07
C VAL A 44 -4.86 3.45 -7.09
N VAL A 45 -4.21 3.87 -8.18
CA VAL A 45 -4.86 4.59 -9.28
C VAL A 45 -4.81 3.70 -10.51
N ASP A 46 -5.95 3.10 -10.84
CA ASP A 46 -6.09 2.34 -12.09
C ASP A 46 -6.33 3.27 -13.28
N ASN A 47 -5.51 3.13 -14.33
CA ASN A 47 -5.60 3.93 -15.55
C ASN A 47 -6.38 3.20 -16.66
N GLY A 48 -7.50 2.56 -16.31
CA GLY A 48 -8.37 1.86 -17.24
C GLY A 48 -7.82 0.51 -17.68
N SER A 49 -7.34 -0.29 -16.72
CA SER A 49 -6.85 -1.64 -17.02
C SER A 49 -7.94 -2.51 -17.65
N SER A 50 -7.51 -3.42 -18.52
CA SER A 50 -8.33 -4.48 -19.10
C SER A 50 -8.05 -5.85 -18.47
N ASP A 51 -7.10 -5.92 -17.54
CA ASP A 51 -6.82 -7.09 -16.71
C ASP A 51 -7.67 -7.08 -15.42
N ASP A 52 -7.40 -8.05 -14.54
CA ASP A 52 -8.09 -8.22 -13.27
C ASP A 52 -7.44 -7.41 -12.12
N ALA A 53 -6.54 -6.46 -12.41
CA ALA A 53 -5.87 -5.67 -11.37
C ALA A 53 -6.84 -4.96 -10.40
N PRO A 54 -7.97 -4.35 -10.87
CA PRO A 54 -8.94 -3.72 -9.95
C PRO A 54 -9.61 -4.73 -9.00
N ASP A 55 -10.00 -5.89 -9.53
CA ASP A 55 -10.67 -6.95 -8.76
C ASP A 55 -9.74 -7.54 -7.69
N ARG A 56 -8.46 -7.67 -8.01
CA ARG A 56 -7.43 -8.16 -7.10
C ARG A 56 -7.19 -7.23 -5.93
N VAL A 57 -7.17 -5.92 -6.16
CA VAL A 57 -7.06 -4.92 -5.09
C VAL A 57 -8.30 -4.95 -4.20
N ALA A 58 -9.50 -5.02 -4.79
CA ALA A 58 -10.75 -5.06 -4.02
C ALA A 58 -10.83 -6.30 -3.10
N ALA A 59 -10.33 -7.45 -3.54
CA ALA A 59 -10.29 -8.67 -2.74
C ALA A 59 -9.33 -8.58 -1.53
N ASP A 60 -8.23 -7.85 -1.67
CA ASP A 60 -7.20 -7.72 -0.62
C ASP A 60 -7.41 -6.47 0.27
N SER A 61 -8.32 -5.57 -0.13
CA SER A 61 -8.71 -4.37 0.60
C SER A 61 -9.15 -4.58 2.07
N PRO A 62 -9.67 -5.73 2.54
CA PRO A 62 -9.90 -5.97 3.97
C PRO A 62 -8.63 -5.98 4.82
N ARG A 63 -7.45 -6.07 4.18
CA ARG A 63 -6.12 -6.10 4.81
C ARG A 63 -5.30 -4.84 4.54
N MET A 64 -5.82 -3.91 3.74
CA MET A 64 -5.15 -2.66 3.32
C MET A 64 -5.78 -1.43 3.96
#